data_AF-A0A8C4N9U0-F1
#
_entry.id   AF-A0A8C4N9U0-F1
#
_cell.length_a   1.000
_cell.length_b   1.000
_cell.length_c   1.000
_cell.angle_alpha   90.00
_cell.angle_beta   90.00
_cell.angle_gamma   90.00
#
_symmetry.space_group_name_H-M   'P 1'
#
loop_
_entity.id
_entity.type
_entity.pdbx_description
1 polymer ?
#
loop_
_entity_poly.entity_id
_entity_poly.type
_entity_poly.pdbx_seq_one_letter_code
_entity_poly.pdbx_strand_id
1 'polypeptide(L)'
;MEICKGTKPDHRKFNMAQTCLSCLKYLMFSFNLIFWLGGCGVLGVGIWLAVTQGDFATISPSYPFLSVANVLIAAGTIIMVVGFLGCLGAIKENRCLLLSFFIILLIIFTLELTGIFIFISGRDLIDKYAHRDLTKGMRLYSTEGNAGLTKAWDIVQTDFRCCGVENYTDWFTAFGEDKVPDSCCLEYGKGCGATLSKTNFQEGCYMKVMDVLEQYLLVVGIFGLCIASIQVLGMAFAMVMYCQLRKESSKYY
;
A
#
# COMPACT_ATOMS: atom_id res chain seq x y z
N MET A 1 14.00 -23.30 23.62
CA MET A 1 15.43 -23.37 23.24
C MET A 1 15.86 -24.79 22.81
N GLU A 2 14.94 -25.63 22.32
CA GLU A 2 15.20 -27.07 22.09
C GLU A 2 15.15 -27.54 20.61
N ILE A 3 15.01 -26.64 19.63
CA ILE A 3 14.83 -27.03 18.21
C ILE A 3 16.18 -27.31 17.49
N CYS A 4 17.28 -27.58 18.22
CA CYS A 4 18.63 -27.64 17.62
C CYS A 4 19.52 -28.79 18.12
N LYS A 5 18.99 -30.01 18.33
CA LYS A 5 19.82 -31.22 18.46
C LYS A 5 19.75 -32.03 17.16
N GLY A 6 20.89 -32.25 16.51
CA GLY A 6 21.00 -33.02 15.27
C GLY A 6 22.09 -34.09 15.36
N THR A 7 21.72 -35.32 15.02
CA THR A 7 22.55 -36.52 14.84
C THR A 7 23.56 -36.34 13.69
N LYS A 8 24.74 -36.98 13.78
CA LYS A 8 25.81 -36.90 12.75
C LYS A 8 25.30 -37.40 11.38
N PRO A 9 25.42 -36.62 10.29
CA PRO A 9 24.92 -37.01 8.97
C PRO A 9 25.97 -37.80 8.13
N ASP A 10 25.45 -38.71 7.30
CA ASP A 10 26.14 -39.50 6.28
C ASP A 10 26.78 -38.63 5.16
N HIS A 11 27.93 -39.04 4.60
CA HIS A 11 28.71 -38.28 3.60
C HIS A 11 27.90 -37.93 2.34
N ARG A 12 26.96 -38.79 1.92
CA ARG A 12 26.07 -38.54 0.78
C ARG A 12 24.98 -37.50 1.12
N LYS A 13 24.54 -37.43 2.39
CA LYS A 13 23.64 -36.39 2.91
C LYS A 13 24.36 -35.05 3.07
N PHE A 14 25.66 -35.06 3.33
CA PHE A 14 26.48 -33.85 3.45
C PHE A 14 26.57 -33.08 2.11
N ASN A 15 26.85 -33.77 1.00
CA ASN A 15 26.93 -33.14 -0.33
C ASN A 15 25.56 -32.61 -0.81
N MET A 16 24.48 -33.37 -0.61
CA MET A 16 23.12 -32.95 -0.98
C MET A 16 22.63 -31.76 -0.14
N ALA A 17 22.96 -31.71 1.15
CA ALA A 17 22.66 -30.58 2.02
C ALA A 17 23.41 -29.30 1.60
N GLN A 18 24.66 -29.42 1.15
CA GLN A 18 25.50 -28.29 0.72
C GLN A 18 25.07 -27.72 -0.63
N THR A 19 24.63 -28.56 -1.58
CA THR A 19 24.00 -28.14 -2.83
C THR A 19 22.64 -27.46 -2.58
N CYS A 20 21.83 -27.99 -1.66
CA CYS A 20 20.56 -27.39 -1.25
C CYS A 20 20.76 -26.01 -0.59
N LEU A 21 21.81 -25.87 0.25
CA LEU A 21 22.21 -24.60 0.87
C LEU A 21 22.53 -23.52 -0.15
N SER A 22 23.33 -23.91 -1.15
CA SER A 22 23.74 -23.03 -2.23
C SER A 22 22.53 -22.59 -3.05
N CYS A 23 21.62 -23.53 -3.35
CA CYS A 23 20.36 -23.24 -4.03
C CYS A 23 19.49 -22.25 -3.24
N LEU A 24 19.29 -22.47 -1.93
CA LEU A 24 18.53 -21.58 -1.07
C LEU A 24 19.13 -20.17 -1.03
N LYS A 25 20.45 -20.04 -0.98
CA LYS A 25 21.15 -18.75 -1.02
C LYS A 25 20.89 -18.00 -2.31
N TYR A 26 21.10 -18.64 -3.47
CA TYR A 26 20.87 -18.01 -4.77
C TYR A 26 19.41 -17.68 -5.01
N LEU A 27 18.50 -18.54 -4.54
CA LEU A 27 17.06 -18.31 -4.62
C LEU A 27 16.65 -17.11 -3.76
N MET A 28 17.09 -17.06 -2.50
CA MET A 28 16.85 -15.93 -1.61
C MET A 28 17.41 -14.62 -2.18
N PHE A 29 18.64 -14.64 -2.70
CA PHE A 29 19.23 -13.47 -3.34
C PHE A 29 18.43 -13.03 -4.56
N SER A 30 18.08 -13.95 -5.46
CA SER A 30 17.35 -13.64 -6.70
C SER A 30 15.97 -13.04 -6.41
N PHE A 31 15.21 -13.62 -5.47
CA PHE A 31 13.92 -13.06 -5.08
C PHE A 31 14.04 -11.67 -4.46
N ASN A 32 14.98 -11.47 -3.53
CA ASN A 32 15.20 -10.16 -2.91
C ASN A 32 15.71 -9.10 -3.91
N LEU A 33 16.45 -9.52 -4.94
CA LEU A 33 16.90 -8.62 -6.01
C LEU A 33 15.73 -8.11 -6.85
N ILE A 34 14.76 -8.98 -7.16
CA ILE A 34 13.53 -8.59 -7.85
C ILE A 34 12.74 -7.59 -7.01
N PHE A 35 12.59 -7.83 -5.71
CA PHE A 35 11.94 -6.87 -4.81
C PHE A 35 12.70 -5.55 -4.72
N TRP A 36 14.02 -5.57 -4.66
CA TRP A 36 14.83 -4.35 -4.64
C TRP A 36 14.62 -3.52 -5.92
N LEU A 37 14.73 -4.14 -7.10
CA LEU A 37 14.48 -3.48 -8.39
C LEU A 37 13.04 -2.97 -8.51
N GLY A 38 12.06 -3.78 -8.07
CA GLY A 38 10.66 -3.39 -8.03
C GLY A 38 10.42 -2.19 -7.10
N GLY A 39 11.06 -2.19 -5.92
CA GLY A 39 11.03 -1.07 -4.97
C GLY A 39 11.60 0.21 -5.56
N CYS A 40 12.72 0.14 -6.29
CA CYS A 40 13.27 1.27 -7.04
C CYS A 40 12.29 1.79 -8.10
N GLY A 41 11.61 0.88 -8.82
CA GLY A 41 10.59 1.24 -9.80
C GLY A 41 9.39 1.95 -9.18
N VAL A 42 8.81 1.38 -8.11
CA VAL A 42 7.69 1.97 -7.37
C VAL A 42 8.06 3.33 -6.77
N LEU A 43 9.26 3.44 -6.18
CA LEU A 43 9.78 4.70 -5.66
C LEU A 43 9.93 5.74 -6.78
N GLY A 44 10.47 5.34 -7.93
CA GLY A 44 10.61 6.20 -9.11
C GLY A 44 9.27 6.74 -9.61
N VAL A 45 8.24 5.87 -9.69
CA VAL A 45 6.87 6.28 -10.03
C VAL A 45 6.29 7.23 -8.98
N GLY A 46 6.49 6.94 -7.69
CA GLY A 46 6.04 7.81 -6.60
C GLY A 46 6.65 9.22 -6.68
N ILE A 47 7.97 9.31 -6.90
CA ILE A 47 8.70 10.58 -7.09
C ILE A 47 8.20 11.29 -8.36
N TRP A 48 8.06 10.56 -9.46
CA TRP A 48 7.54 11.12 -10.71
C TRP A 48 6.15 11.75 -10.52
N LEU A 49 5.24 11.05 -9.82
CA LEU A 49 3.91 11.57 -9.52
C LEU A 49 3.97 12.82 -8.62
N ALA A 50 4.80 12.80 -7.58
CA ALA A 50 4.97 13.95 -6.68
C ALA A 50 5.50 15.20 -7.42
N VAL A 51 6.42 15.02 -8.39
CA VAL A 51 7.02 16.12 -9.14
C VAL A 51 6.08 16.64 -10.25
N THR A 52 5.46 15.74 -11.01
CA THR A 52 4.70 16.12 -12.22
C THR A 52 3.29 16.59 -11.93
N GLN A 53 2.65 16.09 -10.87
CA GLN A 53 1.24 16.38 -10.60
C GLN A 53 1.00 17.11 -9.27
N GLY A 54 2.07 17.57 -8.60
CA GLY A 54 1.97 18.13 -7.25
C GLY A 54 1.41 17.10 -6.27
N ASP A 55 0.77 17.54 -5.18
CA ASP A 55 0.04 16.68 -4.23
C ASP A 55 -1.15 16.00 -4.92
N PHE A 56 -0.88 14.99 -5.75
CA PHE A 56 -1.87 14.21 -6.46
C PHE A 56 -2.77 13.45 -5.46
N ALA A 57 -4.09 13.57 -5.63
CA ALA A 57 -5.13 12.85 -4.89
C ALA A 57 -4.79 12.67 -3.40
N THR A 58 -4.83 13.77 -2.65
CA THR A 58 -4.88 13.73 -1.19
C THR A 58 -6.00 12.79 -0.76
N ILE A 59 -5.63 11.62 -0.22
CA ILE A 59 -6.54 10.54 0.15
C ILE A 59 -7.38 10.98 1.35
N SER A 60 -6.79 11.78 2.23
CA SER A 60 -7.45 12.34 3.39
C SER A 60 -7.17 13.83 3.52
N PRO A 61 -8.19 14.70 3.36
CA PRO A 61 -8.06 16.13 3.60
C PRO A 61 -7.58 16.47 5.02
N SER A 62 -7.91 15.63 6.02
CA SER A 62 -7.38 15.78 7.38
C SER A 62 -5.88 15.46 7.49
N TYR A 63 -5.33 14.71 6.53
CA TYR A 63 -3.93 14.29 6.49
C TYR A 63 -3.35 14.54 5.09
N PRO A 64 -2.98 15.79 4.74
CA PRO A 64 -2.49 16.15 3.41
C PRO A 64 -1.22 15.40 2.99
N PHE A 65 -0.46 14.86 3.94
CA PHE A 65 0.68 13.98 3.66
C PHE A 65 0.28 12.59 3.11
N LEU A 66 -0.97 12.15 3.32
CA LEU A 66 -1.51 10.89 2.78
C LEU A 66 -1.99 11.11 1.34
N SER A 67 -1.05 11.37 0.43
CA SER A 67 -1.31 11.38 -1.02
C SER A 67 -0.92 10.05 -1.64
N VAL A 68 -1.50 9.71 -2.79
CA VAL A 68 -1.12 8.49 -3.54
C VAL A 68 0.38 8.47 -3.83
N ALA A 69 0.96 9.62 -4.19
CA ALA A 69 2.39 9.74 -4.44
C ALA A 69 3.23 9.43 -3.19
N ASN A 70 2.87 10.00 -2.03
CA ASN A 70 3.61 9.76 -0.79
C ASN A 70 3.49 8.31 -0.30
N VAL A 71 2.33 7.67 -0.49
CA VAL A 71 2.14 6.25 -0.20
C VAL A 71 3.05 5.39 -1.08
N LEU A 72 3.14 5.68 -2.38
CA LEU A 72 4.05 4.98 -3.30
C LEU A 72 5.53 5.21 -2.95
N ILE A 73 5.91 6.43 -2.58
CA ILE A 73 7.27 6.75 -2.12
C ILE A 73 7.60 5.95 -0.84
N ALA A 74 6.71 5.96 0.14
CA ALA A 74 6.91 5.24 1.40
C ALA A 74 7.00 3.72 1.16
N ALA A 75 6.02 3.15 0.44
CA ALA A 75 6.00 1.72 0.12
C ALA A 75 7.22 1.29 -0.70
N GLY A 76 7.56 2.05 -1.75
CA GLY A 76 8.73 1.80 -2.60
C GLY A 76 10.04 1.85 -1.81
N THR A 77 10.19 2.82 -0.90
CA THR A 77 11.36 2.92 -0.02
C THR A 77 11.47 1.72 0.92
N ILE A 78 10.35 1.31 1.55
CA ILE A 78 10.33 0.14 2.44
C ILE A 78 10.73 -1.13 1.67
N ILE A 79 10.10 -1.37 0.51
CA ILE A 79 10.38 -2.53 -0.34
C ILE A 79 11.85 -2.54 -0.78
N MET A 80 12.38 -1.38 -1.19
CA MET A 80 13.78 -1.23 -1.58
C MET A 80 14.73 -1.55 -0.42
N VAL A 81 14.51 -0.99 0.76
CA VAL A 81 15.38 -1.24 1.93
C VAL A 81 15.32 -2.71 2.36
N VAL A 82 14.12 -3.29 2.43
CA VAL A 82 13.93 -4.70 2.78
C VAL A 82 14.61 -5.62 1.77
N GLY A 83 14.42 -5.38 0.48
CA GLY A 83 15.08 -6.14 -0.59
C GLY A 83 16.60 -6.03 -0.54
N PHE A 84 17.14 -4.83 -0.27
CA PHE A 84 18.57 -4.62 -0.13
C PHE A 84 19.16 -5.37 1.08
N LEU A 85 18.50 -5.31 2.24
CA LEU A 85 18.92 -6.05 3.44
C LEU A 85 18.86 -7.56 3.21
N GLY A 86 17.82 -8.06 2.54
CA GLY A 86 17.71 -9.47 2.18
C GLY A 86 18.83 -9.92 1.24
N CYS A 87 19.15 -9.12 0.21
CA CYS A 87 20.26 -9.39 -0.71
C CYS A 87 21.61 -9.41 0.00
N LEU A 88 21.93 -8.38 0.79
CA LEU A 88 23.19 -8.30 1.52
C LEU A 88 23.31 -9.36 2.60
N GLY A 89 22.23 -9.67 3.30
CA GLY A 89 22.17 -10.75 4.29
C GLY A 89 22.48 -12.11 3.65
N ALA A 90 21.95 -12.36 2.46
CA ALA A 90 22.19 -13.59 1.71
C ALA A 90 23.62 -13.68 1.14
N ILE A 91 24.13 -12.62 0.50
CA ILE A 91 25.48 -12.63 -0.10
C ILE A 91 26.57 -12.64 0.96
N LYS A 92 26.49 -11.73 1.94
CA LYS A 92 27.52 -11.56 2.98
C LYS A 92 27.43 -12.59 4.08
N GLU A 93 26.40 -13.45 4.06
CA GLU A 93 26.16 -14.46 5.08
C GLU A 93 26.18 -13.86 6.51
N ASN A 94 25.67 -12.63 6.62
CA ASN A 94 25.72 -11.86 7.86
C ASN A 94 24.43 -12.09 8.66
N ARG A 95 24.60 -12.71 9.83
CA ARG A 95 23.51 -13.05 10.74
C ARG A 95 22.72 -11.85 11.23
N CYS A 96 23.38 -10.74 11.53
CA CYS A 96 22.70 -9.53 11.98
C CYS A 96 21.81 -8.99 10.87
N LEU A 97 22.29 -8.96 9.62
CA LEU A 97 21.48 -8.52 8.48
C LEU A 97 20.29 -9.45 8.20
N LEU A 98 20.49 -10.77 8.28
CA LEU A 98 19.40 -11.75 8.13
C LEU A 98 18.36 -11.62 9.24
N LEU A 99 18.80 -11.39 10.49
CA LEU A 99 17.89 -11.19 11.62
C LEU A 99 17.15 -9.86 11.51
N SER A 100 17.80 -8.77 11.10
CA SER A 100 17.16 -7.49 10.83
C SER A 100 16.10 -7.62 9.72
N PHE A 101 16.42 -8.30 8.62
CA PHE A 101 15.47 -8.60 7.54
C PHE A 101 14.25 -9.37 8.08
N PHE A 102 14.47 -10.42 8.87
CA PHE A 102 13.39 -11.18 9.49
C PHE A 102 12.52 -10.33 10.42
N ILE A 103 13.12 -9.51 11.30
CA ILE A 103 12.38 -8.65 12.23
C ILE A 103 11.53 -7.62 11.47
N ILE A 104 12.08 -7.00 10.42
CA ILE A 104 11.32 -6.03 9.62
C ILE A 104 10.15 -6.72 8.92
N LEU A 105 10.35 -7.89 8.31
CA LEU A 105 9.25 -8.66 7.72
C LEU A 105 8.20 -9.05 8.77
N LEU A 106 8.61 -9.44 9.97
CA LEU A 106 7.68 -9.78 11.04
C LEU A 106 6.84 -8.57 11.45
N ILE A 107 7.46 -7.39 11.60
CA ILE A 107 6.75 -6.14 11.93
C ILE A 107 5.73 -5.82 10.84
N ILE A 108 6.13 -5.85 9.57
CA ILE A 108 5.21 -5.59 8.44
C ILE A 108 4.04 -6.57 8.48
N PHE A 109 4.30 -7.87 8.71
CA PHE A 109 3.25 -8.88 8.76
C PHE A 109 2.25 -8.63 9.91
N THR A 110 2.75 -8.24 11.10
CA THR A 110 1.86 -7.90 12.22
C THR A 110 1.04 -6.63 11.97
N LEU A 111 1.61 -5.66 11.24
CA LEU A 111 0.89 -4.45 10.83
C LEU A 111 -0.19 -4.78 9.80
N GLU A 112 0.07 -5.66 8.84
CA GLU A 112 -0.93 -6.13 7.88
C GLU A 112 -2.09 -6.83 8.59
N LEU A 113 -1.81 -7.76 9.51
CA LEU A 113 -2.85 -8.44 10.29
C LEU A 113 -3.68 -7.47 11.14
N THR A 114 -3.03 -6.49 11.76
CA THR A 114 -3.69 -5.46 12.56
C THR A 114 -4.55 -4.56 11.68
N GLY A 115 -4.06 -4.18 10.49
CA GLY A 115 -4.83 -3.42 9.51
C GLY A 115 -6.09 -4.15 9.07
N ILE A 116 -5.98 -5.45 8.76
CA ILE A 116 -7.14 -6.30 8.42
C ILE A 116 -8.13 -6.37 9.59
N PHE A 117 -7.64 -6.59 10.81
CA PHE A 117 -8.50 -6.66 11.99
C PHE A 117 -9.27 -5.35 12.22
N ILE A 118 -8.60 -4.20 12.10
CA ILE A 118 -9.23 -2.87 12.21
C ILE A 118 -10.25 -2.67 11.09
N PHE A 119 -9.92 -3.05 9.85
CA PHE A 119 -10.82 -2.91 8.71
C PHE A 119 -12.11 -3.72 8.85
N ILE A 120 -12.05 -4.90 9.48
CA ILE A 120 -13.21 -5.76 9.72
C ILE A 120 -14.01 -5.29 10.94
N SER A 121 -13.35 -5.02 12.07
CA SER A 121 -14.01 -4.67 13.34
C SER A 121 -14.48 -3.21 13.40
N GLY A 122 -13.87 -2.32 12.63
CA GLY A 122 -14.10 -0.88 12.66
C GLY A 122 -14.89 -0.33 11.48
N ARG A 123 -15.64 -1.16 10.74
CA ARG A 123 -16.41 -0.77 9.54
C ARG A 123 -17.22 0.51 9.74
N ASP A 124 -18.10 0.54 10.75
CA ASP A 124 -18.98 1.69 11.02
C ASP A 124 -18.20 2.96 11.39
N LEU A 125 -17.05 2.78 12.05
CA LEU A 125 -16.21 3.90 12.47
C LEU A 125 -15.44 4.48 11.27
N ILE A 126 -14.91 3.60 10.40
CA ILE A 126 -14.23 3.97 9.15
C ILE A 126 -15.22 4.70 8.23
N ASP A 127 -16.46 4.21 8.11
CA ASP A 127 -17.51 4.83 7.33
C ASP A 127 -17.79 6.27 7.79
N LYS A 128 -18.02 6.47 9.10
CA LYS A 128 -18.23 7.81 9.67
C LYS A 128 -17.02 8.73 9.49
N TYR A 129 -15.81 8.20 9.66
CA TYR A 129 -14.59 8.98 9.46
C TYR A 129 -14.43 9.38 8.00
N ALA A 130 -14.70 8.47 7.06
CA ALA A 130 -14.61 8.73 5.63
C ALA A 130 -15.62 9.78 5.19
N HIS A 131 -16.90 9.68 5.59
CA HIS A 131 -17.90 10.72 5.32
C HIS A 131 -17.42 12.09 5.83
N ARG A 132 -17.03 12.16 7.11
CA ARG A 132 -16.57 13.42 7.73
C ARG A 132 -15.35 14.00 7.02
N ASP A 133 -14.42 13.16 6.62
CA ASP A 133 -13.17 13.58 5.99
C ASP A 133 -13.39 14.06 4.55
N LEU A 134 -14.25 13.38 3.80
CA LEU A 134 -14.68 13.80 2.47
C LEU A 134 -15.44 15.13 2.52
N THR A 135 -16.39 15.30 3.46
CA THR A 135 -17.12 16.57 3.63
C THR A 135 -16.17 17.72 4.00
N LYS A 136 -15.13 17.47 4.80
CA LYS A 136 -14.07 18.47 5.06
C LYS A 136 -13.28 18.79 3.80
N GLY A 137 -12.97 17.79 2.98
CA GLY A 137 -12.31 17.96 1.69
C GLY A 137 -13.08 18.85 0.72
N MET A 138 -14.40 18.72 0.69
CA MET A 138 -15.24 19.58 -0.15
C MET A 138 -15.07 21.08 0.18
N ARG A 139 -14.86 21.43 1.46
CA ARG A 139 -14.63 22.83 1.87
C ARG A 139 -13.28 23.38 1.41
N LEU A 140 -12.34 22.52 1.06
CA LEU A 140 -11.02 22.89 0.54
C LEU A 140 -10.99 22.91 -1.00
N TYR A 141 -12.09 22.54 -1.66
CA TYR A 141 -12.22 22.56 -3.11
C TYR A 141 -12.00 23.99 -3.66
N SER A 142 -11.18 24.11 -4.71
CA SER A 142 -10.82 25.38 -5.36
C SER A 142 -10.14 26.42 -4.45
N THR A 143 -9.60 26.02 -3.30
CA THR A 143 -8.81 26.90 -2.43
C THR A 143 -7.33 26.91 -2.80
N GLU A 144 -6.61 28.00 -2.49
CA GLU A 144 -5.18 28.10 -2.76
C GLU A 144 -4.39 26.97 -2.08
N GLY A 145 -3.49 26.33 -2.84
CA GLY A 145 -2.70 25.19 -2.36
C GLY A 145 -3.39 23.82 -2.44
N ASN A 146 -4.70 23.75 -2.77
CA ASN A 146 -5.46 22.50 -2.83
C ASN A 146 -5.87 22.11 -4.27
N ALA A 147 -5.04 22.46 -5.26
CA ALA A 147 -5.32 22.15 -6.66
C ALA A 147 -5.41 20.64 -6.94
N GLY A 148 -4.56 19.83 -6.27
CA GLY A 148 -4.58 18.37 -6.39
C GLY A 148 -5.85 17.73 -5.81
N LEU A 149 -6.36 18.26 -4.69
CA LEU A 149 -7.63 17.84 -4.11
C LEU A 149 -8.83 18.21 -5.01
N THR A 150 -8.80 19.41 -5.60
CA THR A 150 -9.82 19.89 -6.53
C THR A 150 -9.91 18.96 -7.75
N LYS A 151 -8.75 18.67 -8.37
CA LYS A 151 -8.66 17.74 -9.50
C LYS A 151 -9.13 16.33 -9.12
N ALA A 152 -8.83 15.86 -7.91
CA ALA A 152 -9.29 14.56 -7.44
C ALA A 152 -10.81 14.50 -7.31
N TRP A 153 -11.45 15.54 -6.78
CA TRP A 153 -12.91 15.66 -6.76
C TRP A 153 -13.51 15.64 -8.17
N ASP A 154 -12.92 16.39 -9.11
CA ASP A 154 -13.38 16.44 -10.50
C ASP A 154 -13.34 15.05 -11.15
N ILE A 155 -12.22 14.34 -10.99
CA ILE A 155 -12.03 12.98 -11.52
C ILE A 155 -13.06 12.02 -10.91
N VAL A 156 -13.20 12.01 -9.58
CA VAL A 156 -14.14 11.09 -8.91
C VAL A 156 -15.58 11.33 -9.39
N GLN A 157 -16.00 12.58 -9.47
CA GLN A 157 -17.36 12.92 -9.89
C GLN A 157 -17.63 12.55 -11.35
N THR A 158 -16.67 12.78 -12.23
CA THR A 158 -16.80 12.49 -13.66
C THR A 158 -16.71 10.99 -13.96
N ASP A 159 -15.73 10.28 -13.38
CA ASP A 159 -15.51 8.85 -13.62
C ASP A 159 -16.62 7.98 -12.99
N PHE A 160 -17.06 8.31 -11.78
CA PHE A 160 -18.10 7.55 -11.08
C PHE A 160 -19.52 8.10 -11.30
N ARG A 161 -19.66 9.17 -12.08
CA ARG A 161 -20.95 9.81 -12.43
C ARG A 161 -21.80 10.12 -11.19
N CYS A 162 -21.18 10.78 -10.22
CA CYS A 162 -21.72 11.08 -8.90
C CYS A 162 -21.49 12.55 -8.53
N CYS A 163 -22.17 13.06 -7.51
CA CYS A 163 -21.97 14.42 -7.02
C CYS A 163 -22.14 14.51 -5.50
N GLY A 164 -21.15 15.13 -4.84
CA GLY A 164 -21.11 15.27 -3.38
C GLY A 164 -20.72 13.98 -2.66
N VAL A 165 -20.80 13.97 -1.33
CA VAL A 165 -20.49 12.78 -0.52
C VAL A 165 -21.70 11.84 -0.51
N GLU A 166 -22.83 12.32 -0.01
CA GLU A 166 -24.10 11.62 0.02
C GLU A 166 -25.00 12.03 -1.15
N ASN A 167 -24.98 13.31 -1.54
CA ASN A 167 -25.71 13.83 -2.69
C ASN A 167 -25.20 15.23 -3.11
N TYR A 168 -25.73 15.74 -4.23
CA TYR A 168 -25.30 17.03 -4.80
C TYR A 168 -25.49 18.24 -3.88
N THR A 169 -26.43 18.20 -2.91
CA THR A 169 -26.69 19.32 -1.99
C THR A 169 -25.57 19.54 -0.98
N ASP A 170 -24.67 18.57 -0.81
CA ASP A 170 -23.45 18.74 -0.02
C ASP A 170 -22.58 19.90 -0.54
N TRP A 171 -22.62 20.17 -1.86
CA TRP A 171 -21.91 21.30 -2.45
C TRP A 171 -22.50 22.64 -2.04
N PHE A 172 -23.80 22.71 -1.74
CA PHE A 172 -24.45 23.94 -1.31
C PHE A 172 -23.94 24.38 0.06
N THR A 173 -23.72 23.41 0.95
CA THR A 173 -23.09 23.69 2.25
C THR A 173 -21.59 23.95 2.14
N ALA A 174 -20.89 23.38 1.16
CA ALA A 174 -19.47 23.65 0.94
C ALA A 174 -19.20 25.04 0.33
N PHE A 175 -20.00 25.47 -0.65
CA PHE A 175 -19.86 26.78 -1.30
C PHE A 175 -20.65 27.90 -0.63
N GLY A 176 -21.68 27.57 0.14
CA GLY A 176 -22.59 28.56 0.74
C GLY A 176 -23.58 29.16 -0.26
N GLU A 177 -23.71 28.57 -1.44
CA GLU A 177 -24.61 28.98 -2.52
C GLU A 177 -25.22 27.74 -3.18
N ASP A 178 -26.39 27.88 -3.80
CA ASP A 178 -27.03 26.82 -4.58
C ASP A 178 -26.26 26.59 -5.91
N LYS A 179 -25.07 25.99 -5.82
CA LYS A 179 -24.15 25.70 -6.93
C LYS A 179 -23.40 24.38 -6.70
N VAL A 180 -22.99 23.76 -7.80
CA VAL A 180 -22.14 22.56 -7.80
C VAL A 180 -20.90 22.79 -8.68
N PRO A 181 -19.84 21.98 -8.54
CA PRO A 181 -18.75 21.95 -9.52
C PRO A 181 -19.22 21.56 -10.92
N ASP A 182 -18.54 22.04 -11.96
CA ASP A 182 -18.84 21.67 -13.34
C ASP A 182 -18.67 20.15 -13.62
N SER A 183 -17.83 19.48 -12.83
CA SER A 183 -17.65 18.02 -12.85
C SER A 183 -18.89 17.22 -12.41
N CYS A 184 -19.85 17.85 -11.72
CA CYS A 184 -21.11 17.23 -11.32
C CYS A 184 -22.18 17.22 -12.43
N CYS A 185 -21.95 17.91 -13.55
CA CYS A 185 -22.93 18.00 -14.63
C CYS A 185 -22.99 16.71 -15.47
N LEU A 186 -24.19 16.33 -15.91
CA LEU A 186 -24.42 15.17 -16.79
C LEU A 186 -23.66 15.30 -18.12
N GLU A 187 -23.61 16.51 -18.66
CA GLU A 187 -22.81 16.91 -19.80
C GLU A 187 -21.88 18.03 -19.36
N TYR A 188 -20.58 17.85 -19.59
CA TYR A 188 -19.58 18.84 -19.23
C TYR A 188 -19.77 20.11 -20.06
N GLY A 189 -20.04 21.22 -19.39
CA GLY A 189 -20.10 22.55 -19.98
C GLY A 189 -19.47 23.56 -19.02
N LYS A 190 -18.62 24.45 -19.53
CA LYS A 190 -17.99 25.47 -18.68
C LYS A 190 -19.05 26.33 -18.01
N GLY A 191 -19.10 26.34 -16.68
CA GLY A 191 -20.08 27.04 -15.87
C GLY A 191 -21.46 26.36 -15.75
N CYS A 192 -21.58 25.09 -16.13
CA CYS A 192 -22.85 24.35 -16.02
C CYS A 192 -23.31 24.21 -14.56
N GLY A 193 -22.38 24.13 -13.60
CA GLY A 193 -22.69 23.96 -12.19
C GLY A 193 -23.18 25.24 -11.49
N ALA A 194 -23.11 26.39 -12.17
CA ALA A 194 -23.49 27.70 -11.62
C ALA A 194 -25.01 27.94 -11.60
N THR A 195 -25.80 27.16 -12.32
CA THR A 195 -27.27 27.22 -12.31
C THR A 195 -27.81 25.85 -11.94
N LEU A 196 -28.65 25.72 -10.90
CA LEU A 196 -29.37 24.48 -10.63
C LEU A 196 -30.29 24.15 -11.80
N SER A 197 -29.81 23.32 -12.70
CA SER A 197 -30.62 22.64 -13.70
C SER A 197 -30.79 21.18 -13.28
N LYS A 198 -31.83 20.49 -13.78
CA LYS A 198 -32.05 19.04 -13.58
C LYS A 198 -30.96 18.16 -14.22
N THR A 199 -29.82 18.74 -14.58
CA THR A 199 -28.75 18.13 -15.39
C THR A 199 -27.51 17.82 -14.56
N ASN A 200 -27.63 17.57 -13.25
CA ASN A 200 -26.53 17.18 -12.37
C ASN A 200 -26.69 15.74 -11.88
N PHE A 201 -25.58 15.04 -11.64
CA PHE A 201 -25.61 13.74 -10.97
C PHE A 201 -26.28 13.88 -9.59
N GLN A 202 -27.21 12.98 -9.29
CA GLN A 202 -28.01 13.04 -8.06
C GLN A 202 -27.40 12.19 -6.93
N GLU A 203 -26.69 11.12 -7.30
CA GLU A 203 -26.16 10.14 -6.35
C GLU A 203 -24.83 10.61 -5.75
N GLY A 204 -24.65 10.37 -4.46
CA GLY A 204 -23.40 10.65 -3.75
C GLY A 204 -22.24 9.77 -4.19
N CYS A 205 -21.04 10.35 -4.19
CA CYS A 205 -19.84 9.63 -4.58
C CYS A 205 -19.39 8.59 -3.58
N TYR A 206 -19.71 8.74 -2.29
CA TYR A 206 -19.29 7.78 -1.28
C TYR A 206 -19.86 6.38 -1.55
N MET A 207 -21.19 6.28 -1.73
CA MET A 207 -21.86 5.01 -2.00
C MET A 207 -21.39 4.39 -3.31
N LYS A 208 -21.24 5.18 -4.38
CA LYS A 208 -20.71 4.69 -5.66
C LYS A 208 -19.30 4.10 -5.54
N VAL A 209 -18.42 4.78 -4.81
CA VAL A 209 -17.05 4.29 -4.59
C VAL A 209 -17.07 3.03 -3.73
N MET A 210 -17.90 2.97 -2.68
CA MET A 210 -18.03 1.77 -1.85
C MET A 210 -18.55 0.56 -2.64
N ASP A 211 -19.58 0.74 -3.48
CA ASP A 211 -20.10 -0.33 -4.34
C ASP A 211 -19.01 -0.88 -5.27
N VAL A 212 -18.21 0.01 -5.87
CA VAL A 212 -17.10 -0.38 -6.73
C VAL A 212 -16.00 -1.09 -5.92
N LEU A 213 -15.66 -0.58 -4.74
CA LEU A 213 -14.69 -1.24 -3.85
C LEU A 213 -15.16 -2.64 -3.47
N GLU A 214 -16.45 -2.84 -3.18
CA GLU A 214 -17.00 -4.15 -2.87
C GLU A 214 -16.87 -5.15 -4.02
N GLN A 215 -17.01 -4.69 -5.26
CA GLN A 215 -16.77 -5.53 -6.45
C GLN A 215 -15.31 -5.98 -6.56
N TYR A 216 -14.36 -5.12 -6.18
CA TYR A 216 -12.93 -5.42 -6.27
C TYR A 216 -12.33 -6.00 -4.97
N LEU A 217 -13.08 -6.07 -3.87
CA LEU A 217 -12.61 -6.56 -2.58
C LEU A 217 -12.03 -7.97 -2.67
N LEU A 218 -12.64 -8.86 -3.46
CA LEU A 218 -12.14 -10.21 -3.67
C LEU A 218 -10.77 -10.22 -4.36
N VAL A 219 -10.61 -9.38 -5.39
CA VAL A 219 -9.34 -9.25 -6.12
C VAL A 219 -8.25 -8.70 -5.21
N VAL A 220 -8.54 -7.64 -4.46
CA VAL A 220 -7.62 -7.05 -3.47
C VAL A 220 -7.25 -8.08 -2.39
N GLY A 221 -8.22 -8.86 -1.91
CA GLY A 221 -7.99 -9.93 -0.94
C GLY A 221 -7.04 -11.02 -1.46
N ILE A 222 -7.17 -11.42 -2.73
CA ILE A 222 -6.26 -12.39 -3.36
C ILE A 222 -4.83 -11.82 -3.44
N PHE A 223 -4.66 -10.58 -3.89
CA PHE A 223 -3.34 -9.95 -3.92
C PHE A 223 -2.73 -9.85 -2.52
N GLY A 224 -3.53 -9.47 -1.51
CA GLY A 224 -3.08 -9.44 -0.11
C GLY A 224 -2.62 -10.82 0.39
N LEU A 225 -3.36 -11.89 0.07
CA LEU A 225 -2.97 -13.26 0.45
C LEU A 225 -1.66 -13.69 -0.24
N CYS A 226 -1.46 -13.34 -1.51
CA CYS A 226 -0.22 -13.61 -2.22
C CYS A 226 0.98 -12.90 -1.57
N ILE A 227 0.81 -11.61 -1.22
CA ILE A 227 1.85 -10.81 -0.54
C ILE A 227 2.20 -11.44 0.81
N ALA A 228 1.20 -11.74 1.65
CA ALA A 228 1.39 -12.37 2.95
C ALA A 228 2.10 -13.73 2.83
N SER A 229 1.75 -14.54 1.82
CA SER A 229 2.39 -15.83 1.57
C SER A 229 3.88 -15.68 1.22
N ILE A 230 4.20 -14.74 0.33
CA ILE A 230 5.58 -14.41 -0.05
C ILE A 230 6.39 -13.95 1.17
N GLN A 231 5.79 -13.11 2.02
CA GLN A 231 6.44 -12.60 3.22
C GLN A 231 6.76 -13.71 4.22
N VAL A 232 5.83 -14.64 4.45
CA VAL A 232 6.06 -15.82 5.31
C VAL A 232 7.18 -16.70 4.75
N LEU A 233 7.22 -16.90 3.43
CA LEU A 233 8.32 -17.61 2.78
C LEU A 233 9.67 -16.89 2.97
N GLY A 234 9.69 -15.56 2.83
CA GLY A 234 10.88 -14.74 3.10
C GLY A 234 11.37 -14.89 4.55
N MET A 235 10.46 -14.86 5.52
CA MET A 235 10.78 -15.10 6.93
C MET A 235 11.32 -16.50 7.18
N ALA A 236 10.72 -17.52 6.57
CA ALA A 236 11.17 -18.91 6.68
C ALA A 236 12.59 -19.08 6.10
N PHE A 237 12.85 -18.54 4.91
CA PHE A 237 14.19 -18.60 4.29
C PHE A 237 15.25 -17.87 5.12
N ALA A 238 14.94 -16.68 5.64
CA ALA A 238 15.85 -15.94 6.50
C ALA A 238 16.21 -16.72 7.77
N MET A 239 15.23 -17.35 8.42
CA MET A 239 15.47 -18.15 9.63
C MET A 239 16.23 -19.44 9.36
N VAL A 240 15.94 -20.13 8.26
CA VAL A 240 16.68 -21.32 7.83
C VAL A 240 18.16 -20.97 7.60
N MET A 241 18.42 -19.91 6.83
CA MET A 241 19.77 -19.45 6.53
C MET A 241 20.50 -18.98 7.80
N TYR A 242 19.84 -18.20 8.67
CA TYR A 242 20.40 -17.79 9.96
C TYR A 242 20.80 -19.00 10.83
N CYS A 243 19.92 -20.01 10.93
CA CYS A 243 20.19 -21.21 11.71
C CYS A 243 21.38 -22.01 11.17
N GLN A 244 21.52 -22.08 9.84
CA GLN A 244 22.62 -22.78 9.19
C GLN A 244 23.95 -22.06 9.44
N LEU A 245 23.99 -20.76 9.23
CA LEU A 245 25.17 -19.95 9.52
C LEU A 245 25.60 -20.06 10.98
N ARG A 246 24.64 -20.06 11.92
CA ARG A 246 24.94 -20.25 13.36
C ARG A 246 25.56 -21.61 13.66
N LYS A 247 25.07 -22.68 13.02
CA LYS A 247 25.63 -24.03 13.17
C LYS A 247 27.07 -24.10 12.64
N GLU A 248 27.38 -23.37 11.58
CA GLU A 248 28.74 -23.35 11.02
C GLU A 248 29.74 -22.66 11.96
N SER A 249 29.44 -21.48 12.55
CA SER A 249 30.41 -20.91 13.52
C SER A 249 30.57 -21.75 14.77
N SER A 250 29.50 -22.43 15.22
CA SER A 250 29.56 -23.29 16.40
C SER A 250 30.41 -24.55 16.19
N LYS A 251 30.82 -24.86 14.95
CA LYS A 251 31.79 -25.93 14.66
C LYS A 251 33.24 -25.45 14.69
N TYR A 252 33.48 -24.14 14.55
CA TYR A 252 34.80 -23.53 14.52
C TYR A 252 35.28 -23.03 15.90
N TYR A 253 34.37 -22.94 16.87
CA TYR A 253 34.64 -22.70 18.30
C TYR A 253 34.33 -23.97 19.09
#